data_AF-A0A9X1XD85-F1
#
_entry.id   AF-A0A9X1XD85-F1
#
_cell.length_a   1.000
_cell.length_b   1.000
_cell.length_c   1.000
_cell.angle_alpha   90.00
_cell.angle_beta   90.00
_cell.angle_gamma   90.00
#
_symmetry.space_group_name_H-M   'P 1'
#
loop_
_entity.id
_entity.type
_entity.pdbx_description
1 polymer ?
#
loop_
_entity_poly.entity_id
_entity_poly.type
_entity_poly.pdbx_seq_one_letter_code
_entity_poly.pdbx_strand_id
1 'polypeptide(L)'
;MNLDIIWNGFLEAVRQTSFIHSAEKKLITGIPFLYIKTDGSADRTKIEEEIKLRSIQAMMGKRLNAEISYVRTDSHLYVYRFRFLVPQQKMFCCGNLCEDCIRYHR
;
A
#
# COMPACT_ATOMS: atom_id res chain seq x y z
N MET A 1 -8.82 -9.97 7.72
CA MET A 1 -8.11 -9.92 6.41
C MET A 1 -6.63 -9.65 6.64
N ASN A 2 -5.73 -10.51 6.14
CA ASN A 2 -4.29 -10.35 6.31
C ASN A 2 -3.72 -9.35 5.29
N LEU A 3 -3.34 -8.15 5.75
CA LEU A 3 -2.78 -7.09 4.91
C LEU A 3 -1.40 -7.46 4.34
N ASP A 4 -0.66 -8.38 4.96
CA ASP A 4 0.67 -8.77 4.47
C ASP A 4 0.58 -9.54 3.15
N ILE A 5 -0.49 -10.32 2.93
CA ILE A 5 -0.72 -11.00 1.64
C ILE A 5 -0.92 -9.96 0.53
N ILE A 6 -1.67 -8.90 0.80
CA ILE A 6 -1.91 -7.81 -0.17
C ILE A 6 -0.61 -7.04 -0.42
N TRP A 7 0.14 -6.73 0.64
CA TRP A 7 1.45 -6.07 0.52
C TRP A 7 2.44 -6.89 -0.30
N ASN A 8 2.52 -8.20 -0.09
CA ASN A 8 3.43 -9.07 -0.82
C ASN A 8 3.08 -9.11 -2.31
N GLY A 9 1.82 -9.35 -2.66
CA GLY A 9 1.37 -9.34 -4.06
C GLY A 9 1.54 -7.98 -4.72
N PHE A 10 1.30 -6.89 -3.99
CA PHE A 10 1.56 -5.53 -4.46
C PHE A 10 3.06 -5.29 -4.74
N LEU A 11 3.95 -5.63 -3.81
CA LEU A 11 5.39 -5.44 -3.98
C LEU A 11 5.94 -6.29 -5.13
N GLU A 12 5.46 -7.52 -5.28
CA GLU A 12 5.82 -8.38 -6.41
C GLU A 12 5.40 -7.75 -7.75
N ALA A 13 4.15 -7.28 -7.86
CA ALA A 13 3.65 -6.62 -9.06
C ALA A 13 4.42 -5.33 -9.39
N VAL A 14 4.82 -4.54 -8.38
CA VAL A 14 5.64 -3.33 -8.56
C VAL A 14 7.05 -3.66 -9.05
N ARG A 15 7.66 -4.75 -8.57
CA ARG A 15 9.01 -5.19 -9.01
C ARG A 15 9.03 -5.71 -10.45
N GLN A 16 7.88 -6.09 -11.01
CA GLN A 16 7.76 -6.51 -12.41
C GLN A 16 7.70 -5.33 -13.39
N THR A 17 7.62 -4.08 -12.89
CA THR A 17 7.67 -2.88 -13.72
C THR A 17 9.10 -2.64 -14.23
N SER A 18 9.26 -2.48 -15.54
CA SER A 18 10.56 -2.49 -16.24
C SER A 18 11.61 -1.50 -15.72
N PHE A 19 11.19 -0.31 -15.28
CA PHE A 19 12.09 0.75 -14.78
C PHE A 19 12.28 0.72 -13.26
N ILE A 20 11.67 -0.24 -12.55
CA ILE A 20 11.78 -0.40 -11.09
C ILE A 20 12.79 -1.50 -10.80
N HIS A 21 13.93 -1.14 -10.20
CA HIS A 21 14.97 -2.07 -9.81
C HIS A 21 14.65 -2.79 -8.49
N SER A 22 14.11 -2.07 -7.51
CA SER A 22 13.66 -2.67 -6.26
C SER A 22 12.47 -1.92 -5.66
N ALA A 23 11.64 -2.67 -4.92
CA ALA A 23 10.55 -2.12 -4.13
C ALA A 23 10.49 -2.81 -2.76
N GLU A 24 10.50 -2.00 -1.70
CA GLU A 24 10.55 -2.47 -0.31
C GLU A 24 9.56 -1.71 0.57
N LYS A 25 8.90 -2.44 1.48
CA LYS A 25 8.11 -1.88 2.57
C LYS A 25 9.01 -1.75 3.80
N LYS A 26 9.10 -0.56 4.39
CA LYS A 26 9.72 -0.34 5.70
C LYS A 26 8.70 0.20 6.67
N LEU A 27 8.64 -0.37 7.87
CA LEU A 27 7.77 0.10 8.94
C LEU A 27 8.58 1.04 9.84
N ILE A 28 8.18 2.30 9.91
CA ILE A 28 8.80 3.30 10.78
C ILE A 28 7.70 3.82 11.70
N THR A 29 7.87 3.64 13.02
CA THR A 29 6.88 4.03 14.04
C THR A 29 5.45 3.57 13.72
N GLY A 30 5.30 2.32 13.24
CA GLY A 30 4.00 1.75 12.85
C GLY A 30 3.41 2.26 11.53
N ILE A 31 4.14 3.13 10.81
CA ILE A 31 3.71 3.67 9.52
C ILE A 31 4.48 2.95 8.40
N PRO A 32 3.77 2.34 7.43
CA PRO A 32 4.42 1.73 6.27
C PRO A 32 4.88 2.81 5.28
N PHE A 33 6.16 2.70 4.90
CA PHE A 33 6.79 3.46 3.84
C PHE A 33 7.18 2.52 2.71
N LEU A 34 6.91 2.96 1.49
CA LEU A 34 7.30 2.29 0.26
C LEU A 34 8.55 2.96 -0.29
N TYR A 35 9.62 2.20 -0.41
CA TYR A 35 10.89 2.59 -1.02
C TYR A 35 10.95 1.99 -2.41
N ILE A 36 11.13 2.82 -3.43
CA ILE A 36 11.24 2.41 -4.83
C ILE A 36 12.58 2.90 -5.37
N LYS A 37 13.43 1.96 -5.79
CA LYS A 37 14.65 2.29 -6.52
C LYS A 37 14.39 2.10 -8.01
N THR A 38 14.63 3.14 -8.81
CA THR A 38 14.50 3.07 -10.27
C THR A 38 15.86 3.03 -10.95
N ASP A 39 15.86 2.76 -12.25
CA ASP A 39 17.03 2.86 -13.13
C ASP A 39 17.32 4.30 -13.61
N GLY A 40 16.51 5.28 -13.17
CA GLY A 40 16.62 6.69 -13.57
C GLY A 40 15.91 7.06 -14.87
N SER A 41 15.27 6.10 -15.56
CA SER A 41 14.53 6.35 -16.82
C SER A 41 13.12 6.88 -16.63
N ALA A 42 12.58 6.80 -15.41
CA ALA A 42 11.23 7.25 -15.06
C ALA A 42 11.24 8.45 -14.13
N ASP A 43 10.31 9.38 -14.37
CA ASP A 43 10.03 10.49 -13.49
C ASP A 43 9.07 10.08 -12.36
N ARG A 44 8.89 10.98 -11.38
CA ARG A 44 8.00 10.74 -10.24
C ARG A 44 6.57 10.39 -10.67
N THR A 45 6.05 11.06 -11.69
CA THR A 45 4.67 10.88 -12.17
C THR A 45 4.45 9.46 -12.68
N LYS A 46 5.34 8.94 -13.54
CA LYS A 46 5.26 7.57 -14.03
C LYS A 46 5.35 6.53 -12.90
N ILE A 47 6.21 6.79 -11.91
CA ILE A 47 6.33 5.91 -10.73
C ILE A 47 5.03 5.89 -9.94
N GLU A 48 4.41 7.05 -9.69
CA GLU A 48 3.14 7.16 -8.96
C GLU A 48 1.97 6.50 -9.71
N GLU A 49 1.92 6.65 -11.04
CA GLU A 49 0.94 5.98 -11.90
C GLU A 49 1.06 4.45 -11.80
N GLU A 50 2.28 3.91 -11.86
CA GLU A 50 2.51 2.47 -11.69
C GLU A 50 2.14 2.00 -10.29
N ILE A 51 2.55 2.71 -9.23
CA ILE A 51 2.14 2.36 -7.85
C ILE A 51 0.62 2.28 -7.75
N LYS A 52 -0.08 3.28 -8.30
CA LYS A 52 -1.55 3.33 -8.28
C LYS A 52 -2.14 2.14 -9.05
N LEU A 53 -1.67 1.86 -10.25
CA LEU A 53 -2.12 0.73 -11.06
C LEU A 53 -1.93 -0.61 -10.33
N ARG A 54 -0.73 -0.86 -9.80
CA ARG A 54 -0.41 -2.10 -9.08
C ARG A 54 -1.19 -2.22 -7.77
N SER A 55 -1.45 -1.11 -7.09
CA SER A 55 -2.29 -1.12 -5.89
C SER A 55 -3.73 -1.57 -6.20
N ILE A 56 -4.30 -1.10 -7.30
CA ILE A 56 -5.65 -1.50 -7.75
C ILE A 56 -5.68 -3.00 -8.05
N GLN A 57 -4.65 -3.52 -8.75
CA GLN A 57 -4.52 -4.95 -9.03
C GLN A 57 -4.44 -5.79 -7.75
N ALA A 58 -3.63 -5.39 -6.78
CA ALA A 58 -3.47 -6.10 -5.51
C ALA A 58 -4.74 -6.10 -4.64
N MET A 59 -5.57 -5.07 -4.79
CA MET A 59 -6.87 -4.91 -4.13
C MET A 59 -8.03 -5.57 -4.89
N MET A 60 -7.83 -6.08 -6.11
CA MET A 60 -8.90 -6.64 -6.92
C MET A 60 -9.65 -7.77 -6.18
N GLY A 61 -10.98 -7.68 -6.13
CA GLY A 61 -11.84 -8.61 -5.39
C GLY A 61 -11.87 -8.38 -3.86
N LYS A 62 -11.13 -7.39 -3.34
CA LYS A 62 -11.07 -7.03 -1.92
C LYS A 62 -11.66 -5.63 -1.73
N ARG A 63 -12.43 -5.45 -0.66
CA ARG A 63 -12.90 -4.12 -0.26
C ARG A 63 -11.77 -3.44 0.51
N LEU A 64 -10.93 -2.70 -0.21
CA LEU A 64 -9.77 -1.95 0.31
C LEU A 64 -9.66 -0.61 -0.39
N ASN A 65 -9.11 0.37 0.32
CA ASN A 65 -8.64 1.62 -0.28
C ASN A 65 -7.11 1.68 -0.19
N ALA A 66 -6.47 2.46 -1.06
CA ALA A 66 -5.05 2.75 -0.99
C ALA A 66 -4.82 4.26 -0.85
N GLU A 67 -3.95 4.64 0.07
CA GLU A 67 -3.46 6.01 0.22
C GLU A 67 -1.98 6.05 -0.13
N ILE A 68 -1.59 7.03 -0.95
CA ILE A 68 -0.20 7.30 -1.31
C ILE A 68 0.12 8.77 -1.04
N SER A 69 1.27 9.03 -0.44
CA SER A 69 1.81 10.38 -0.28
C SER A 69 3.30 10.36 -0.51
N TYR A 70 3.79 11.21 -1.41
CA TYR A 70 5.22 11.39 -1.64
C TYR A 70 5.90 12.00 -0.41
N VAL A 71 7.08 11.48 -0.05
CA VAL A 71 7.84 11.94 1.12
C VAL A 71 9.12 12.63 0.67
N ARG A 72 9.97 11.92 -0.11
CA ARG A 72 11.25 12.44 -0.59
C ARG A 72 11.79 11.61 -1.73
N THR A 73 12.82 12.15 -2.38
CA THR A 73 13.65 11.45 -3.36
C THR A 73 15.12 11.64 -2.99
N ASP A 74 15.95 10.67 -3.35
CA ASP A 74 17.40 10.71 -3.23
C ASP A 74 18.02 9.98 -4.44
N SER A 75 18.54 10.75 -5.40
CA SER A 75 18.94 10.28 -6.74
C SER A 75 17.83 9.48 -7.45
N HIS A 76 17.89 8.14 -7.40
CA HIS A 76 16.93 7.24 -8.03
C HIS A 76 16.10 6.45 -6.99
N LEU A 77 16.15 6.86 -5.72
CA LEU A 77 15.38 6.28 -4.63
C LEU A 77 14.22 7.19 -4.26
N TYR A 78 13.00 6.73 -4.49
CA TYR A 78 11.78 7.44 -4.16
C TYR A 78 11.13 6.83 -2.91
N VAL A 79 10.72 7.68 -1.98
CA VAL A 79 10.09 7.27 -0.73
C VAL A 79 8.68 7.82 -0.66
N TYR A 80 7.73 6.91 -0.40
CA TYR A 80 6.32 7.21 -0.26
C TYR A 80 5.82 6.71 1.10
N ARG A 81 4.91 7.45 1.71
CA ARG A 81 4.02 6.90 2.71
C ARG A 81 2.89 6.22 1.96
N PHE A 82 2.71 4.91 2.16
CA PHE A 82 1.72 4.13 1.42
C PHE A 82 0.94 3.22 2.35
N ARG A 83 -0.39 3.23 2.30
CA ARG A 83 -1.25 2.41 3.17
C ARG A 83 -2.37 1.75 2.39
N PHE A 84 -2.59 0.47 2.65
CA PHE A 84 -3.87 -0.19 2.39
C PHE A 84 -4.79 0.02 3.60
N LEU A 85 -6.00 0.48 3.35
CA LEU A 85 -7.02 0.76 4.37
C LEU A 85 -8.20 -0.18 4.19
N VAL A 86 -8.61 -0.80 5.29
CA VAL A 86 -9.88 -1.53 5.34
C VAL A 86 -11.03 -0.53 5.46
N PRO A 87 -12.12 -0.66 4.69
CA PRO A 87 -13.30 0.16 4.85
C PRO A 87 -13.86 -0.03 6.26
N GLN A 88 -14.15 1.06 6.95
CA GLN A 88 -14.78 1.02 8.26
C GLN A 88 -16.28 0.65 8.10
N GLN A 89 -16.60 -0.64 7.92
CA GLN A 89 -17.98 -1.10 7.71
C GLN A 89 -18.78 -1.34 9.00
N LYS A 90 -18.18 -1.19 10.19
CA LYS A 90 -18.92 -1.21 11.45
C LYS A 90 -18.32 -0.25 12.45
N MET A 91 -18.91 0.94 12.57
CA MET A 91 -18.65 1.84 13.70
C MET A 91 -19.55 1.51 14.91
N PHE A 92 -20.56 0.65 14.76
CA PHE A 92 -21.51 0.29 15.82
C PHE A 92 -21.61 -1.23 15.99
N CYS A 93 -21.55 -1.67 17.25
CA CYS A 93 -21.90 -3.05 17.61
C CYS A 93 -23.42 -3.22 17.47
N CYS A 94 -23.85 -4.10 16.56
CA CYS A 94 -25.27 -4.36 16.30
C CYS A 94 -25.88 -5.47 17.17
N GLY A 95 -25.14 -5.99 18.17
CA GLY A 95 -25.65 -7.02 19.11
C GLY A 95 -25.74 -8.46 18.58
N ASN A 96 -25.49 -8.70 17.29
CA ASN A 96 -25.70 -10.01 16.65
C ASN A 96 -24.48 -10.97 16.70
N LEU A 97 -23.56 -10.83 17.66
CA LEU A 97 -22.37 -11.70 17.83
C LEU A 97 -21.64 -12.08 16.52
N CYS A 98 -21.29 -11.09 15.69
CA CYS A 98 -20.59 -11.37 14.43
C CYS A 98 -19.12 -11.73 14.69
N GLU A 99 -18.59 -12.71 13.95
CA GLU A 99 -17.20 -13.20 14.09
C GLU A 99 -16.14 -12.08 13.91
N ASP A 100 -16.43 -11.08 13.07
CA ASP A 100 -15.52 -9.95 12.78
C ASP A 100 -15.81 -8.67 13.59
N CYS A 101 -16.40 -8.78 14.79
CA CYS A 101 -16.74 -7.60 15.58
C CYS A 101 -15.57 -7.13 16.46
N ILE A 102 -14.85 -6.09 16.03
CA ILE A 102 -13.84 -5.40 16.86
C ILE A 102 -14.50 -4.28 17.68
N ARG A 103 -14.40 -4.38 19.02
CA ARG A 103 -14.90 -3.37 19.96
C ARG A 103 -14.01 -2.13 19.88
N TYR A 104 -14.60 -0.98 19.58
CA TYR A 104 -13.91 0.31 19.62
C TYR A 104 -13.64 0.67 21.09
N HIS A 105 -12.38 0.65 21.52
CA HIS A 105 -11.96 1.16 22.84
C HIS A 105 -11.53 2.62 22.67
N ARG A 106 -12.15 3.50 23.47
CA ARG A 106 -11.93 4.94 23.49
C ARG A 106 -10.78 5.30 24.41
#